data_AF-A0A924FIU5-F1
#
_entry.id   AF-A0A924FIU5-F1
#
_cell.length_a   1.000
_cell.length_b   1.000
_cell.length_c   1.000
_cell.angle_alpha   90.00
_cell.angle_beta   90.00
_cell.angle_gamma   90.00
#
_symmetry.space_group_name_H-M   'P 1'
#
loop_
_entity.id
_entity.type
_entity.pdbx_description
1 polymer ?
#
loop_
_entity_poly.entity_id
_entity_poly.type
_entity_poly.pdbx_seq_one_letter_code
_entity_poly.pdbx_strand_id
1 'polypeptide(L)' 'MRMRKKSELPTKTCPVCNRPFAWRKKWERDWDTVIYCSDACRSAAKKERG' A
#
# COMPACT_ATOMS: atom_id res chain seq x y z
N MET A 1 -11.29 12.54 25.15
CA MET A 1 -10.39 12.61 23.97
C MET A 1 -10.59 11.37 23.12
N ARG A 2 -11.26 11.48 21.96
CA ARG A 2 -11.33 10.36 21.00
C ARG A 2 -9.96 10.22 20.36
N MET A 3 -9.10 9.36 20.94
CA MET A 3 -7.94 8.84 20.24
C MET A 3 -8.45 8.16 18.97
N ARG A 4 -8.37 8.84 17.82
CA ARG A 4 -8.60 8.18 16.53
C ARG A 4 -7.50 7.13 16.39
N LYS A 5 -7.86 5.88 16.67
CA LYS A 5 -6.98 4.72 16.50
C LYS A 5 -6.56 4.70 15.04
N LYS A 6 -5.25 4.60 14.80
CA LYS A 6 -4.65 4.49 13.46
C LYS A 6 -5.14 3.25 12.67
N SER A 7 -5.98 2.44 13.31
CA SER A 7 -6.72 1.28 12.82
C SER A 7 -7.88 1.59 11.86
N GLU A 8 -8.32 2.85 11.70
CA GLU A 8 -9.34 3.22 10.69
C GLU A 8 -8.74 3.51 9.31
N LEU A 9 -7.42 3.47 9.17
CA LEU A 9 -6.77 3.72 7.89
C LEU A 9 -6.98 2.52 6.97
N PRO A 10 -7.36 2.73 5.70
CA PRO A 10 -7.54 1.64 4.78
C PRO A 10 -6.22 0.87 4.63
N THR A 11 -6.30 -0.46 4.77
CA THR A 11 -5.18 -1.38 4.53
C THR A 11 -5.38 -2.08 3.21
N LYS A 12 -4.32 -2.17 2.41
CA LYS A 12 -4.29 -2.95 1.16
C LYS A 12 -3.29 -4.09 1.29
N THR A 13 -3.49 -5.16 0.52
CA THR A 13 -2.56 -6.30 0.46
C THR A 13 -1.68 -6.16 -0.77
N CYS A 14 -0.36 -6.23 -0.58
CA CYS A 14 0.57 -6.17 -1.71
C CYS A 14 0.59 -7.51 -2.46
N PRO A 15 0.28 -7.57 -3.77
CA PRO A 15 0.23 -8.83 -4.52
C PRO A 15 1.62 -9.47 -4.76
N VAL A 16 2.71 -8.77 -4.46
CA VAL A 16 4.09 -9.23 -4.72
C VAL A 16 4.68 -9.92 -3.50
N CYS A 17 4.51 -9.32 -2.32
CA CYS A 17 5.04 -9.87 -1.07
C CYS A 17 3.95 -10.44 -0.15
N ASN A 18 2.68 -10.33 -0.55
CA ASN A 18 1.49 -10.75 0.18
C ASN A 18 1.37 -10.15 1.60
N ARG A 19 2.01 -9.00 1.84
CA ARG A 19 1.98 -8.30 3.14
C ARG A 19 0.91 -7.22 3.15
N PRO A 20 0.11 -7.11 4.23
CA PRO A 20 -0.81 -5.99 4.41
C PRO A 20 -0.02 -4.72 4.71
N PHE A 21 -0.42 -3.61 4.09
CA PHE A 21 0.18 -2.30 4.33
C PHE A 21 -0.93 -1.25 4.52
N ALA A 22 -0.73 -0.38 5.51
CA ALA A 22 -1.68 0.67 5.85
C ALA A 22 -1.46 1.93 5.00
N TRP A 23 -2.54 2.68 4.78
CA TRP A 23 -2.49 4.01 4.18
C TRP A 23 -1.43 4.90 4.84
N ARG A 24 -0.75 5.70 4.01
CA ARG A 24 0.26 6.67 4.42
C ARG A 24 -0.12 8.03 3.86
N LYS A 25 0.17 9.11 4.59
CA LYS A 25 -0.11 10.49 4.16
C LYS A 25 0.46 10.82 2.77
N LYS A 26 1.60 10.25 2.40
CA LYS A 26 2.20 10.41 1.06
C LYS A 26 1.36 9.85 -0.09
N TRP A 27 0.37 9.02 0.22
CA TRP A 27 -0.50 8.37 -0.74
C TRP A 27 -1.90 9.00 -0.76
N GLU A 28 -2.13 10.12 -0.07
CA GLU A 28 -3.45 10.76 -0.03
C GLU A 28 -4.05 11.01 -1.43
N ARG A 29 -3.21 11.40 -2.39
CA ARG A 29 -3.64 11.71 -3.77
C ARG A 29 -3.80 10.48 -4.66
N ASP A 30 -2.94 9.48 -4.46
CA ASP A 30 -2.79 8.35 -5.38
C ASP A 30 -3.20 7.01 -4.76
N TRP A 31 -3.78 7.00 -3.55
CA TRP A 31 -4.06 5.80 -2.77
C TRP A 31 -4.83 4.75 -3.57
N ASP A 32 -5.77 5.18 -4.41
CA ASP A 32 -6.54 4.32 -5.29
C ASP A 32 -5.63 3.47 -6.21
N THR A 33 -4.63 4.12 -6.81
CA THR A 33 -3.64 3.51 -7.71
C THR A 33 -2.52 2.74 -6.98
N VAL A 34 -2.33 3.00 -5.68
CA VAL A 34 -1.31 2.31 -4.88
C VAL A 34 -1.79 0.89 -4.55
N ILE A 35 -1.20 -0.08 -5.23
CA ILE A 35 -1.45 -1.52 -5.03
C ILE A 35 -0.29 -2.20 -4.28
N TYR A 36 0.93 -1.63 -4.38
CA TYR A 36 2.15 -2.24 -3.86
C TYR A 36 2.64 -1.53 -2.58
N CYS A 37 3.17 -2.31 -1.62
CA CYS A 37 3.66 -1.76 -0.36
C CYS A 37 4.91 -0.87 -0.50
N SER A 38 5.64 -1.02 -1.61
CA SER A 38 6.91 -0.36 -1.90
C SER A 38 7.16 -0.30 -3.41
N ASP A 39 8.04 0.61 -3.83
CA ASP A 39 8.45 0.74 -5.23
C ASP A 39 9.21 -0.50 -5.72
N ALA A 40 9.97 -1.16 -4.84
CA ALA A 40 10.60 -2.44 -5.13
C ALA A 40 9.58 -3.51 -5.55
N CYS A 41 8.44 -3.61 -4.84
CA CYS A 41 7.36 -4.53 -5.23
C CYS A 41 6.73 -4.11 -6.57
N ARG A 42 6.51 -2.82 -6.80
CA ARG A 42 5.98 -2.32 -8.08
C ARG A 42 6.91 -2.68 -9.25
N SER A 43 8.22 -2.49 -9.08
CA SER A 43 9.23 -2.81 -10.07
C SER A 43 9.38 -4.32 -10.29
N ALA A 44 9.29 -5.13 -9.22
CA ALA A 44 9.28 -6.59 -9.33
C ALA A 44 8.06 -7.10 -10.12
N ALA A 45 6.86 -6.57 -9.84
CA ALA A 45 5.65 -6.92 -10.61
C ALA A 45 5.77 -6.58 -12.10
N LYS A 46 6.53 -5.53 -12.45
CA LYS A 46 6.82 -5.19 -13.86
C LYS A 46 7.81 -6.17 -14.49
N LYS A 47 8.75 -6.72 -13.72
CA LYS A 47 9.80 -7.63 -14.19
C LYS A 47 9.29 -9.04 -14.47
N GLU A 48 8.34 -9.56 -13.69
CA GLU A 48 7.76 -10.91 -13.88
C GLU A 48 6.90 -11.05 -15.15
N ARG A 49 6.66 -9.97 -15.89
CA ARG A 49 5.91 -9.96 -17.16
C ARG A 49 6.82 -9.74 -18.38
N GLY A 50 8.12 -9.97 -18.22
CA GLY A 50 9.13 -9.94 -19.28
C GLY A 50 9.63 -11.33 -19.61
#